data_AF-A0A5M3YQQ3-F1
#
_entry.id   AF-A0A5M3YQQ3-F1
#
_cell.length_a   1.000
_cell.length_b   1.000
_cell.length_c   1.000
_cell.angle_alpha   90.00
_cell.angle_beta   90.00
_cell.angle_gamma   90.00
#
_symmetry.space_group_name_H-M   'P 1'
#
loop_
_entity.id
_entity.type
_entity.pdbx_description
1 polymer ?
#
loop_
_entity_poly.entity_id
_entity_poly.type
_entity_poly.pdbx_seq_one_letter_code
_entity_poly.pdbx_strand_id
1 'polypeptide(L)'
;MGSSSTDQVLLQTSCMTTPEVSLDRRNLQSRQESYVDHIGSAAGCPQSRQIAYIGVATDCSYSAAFGSLNDVHRNIVNLVNTASVVFENSFNISLGLRNLTISDGQCPNRTFERTAWNSPCSSGDMNWRLNRFSAWRGSIQDTNAYWTLMTDCHNSRAEVGVSWVGDLCNPGSGNFYSSQSGVGANVVGRTSAQWQVFTHEAAHMFGAIHDCDSDTCEQGSNNTCCPFSASTCDANAQYIMHPSSSRAMSRFSPCTIGNVCSRLGSGDVNTHCLVPDSPGISTTGVNGGQCGNGILEPGEACDCGHGACDEVKARCCDMMTCQWRGGNECERFNPESGDNNGSWAQRHLGLVIGLSAGLGGGLILLTLLSVGIYSWRRRRVRKRLSSLSSAGSY
;
A
#
# COMPACT_ATOMS: atom_id res chain seq x y z
N MET A 1 -18.84 -30.51 -34.41
CA MET A 1 -18.74 -29.13 -34.94
C MET A 1 -19.91 -28.35 -34.36
N GLY A 2 -19.80 -27.34 -33.51
CA GLY A 2 -18.64 -26.71 -32.88
C GLY A 2 -19.05 -26.14 -31.51
N SER A 3 -18.07 -25.99 -30.62
CA SER A 3 -18.19 -25.34 -29.33
C SER A 3 -18.19 -23.82 -29.50
N SER A 4 -19.14 -23.13 -28.86
CA SER A 4 -19.12 -21.67 -28.72
C SER A 4 -18.43 -21.31 -27.41
N SER A 5 -17.26 -20.70 -27.54
CA SER A 5 -16.46 -20.14 -26.45
C SER A 5 -17.15 -18.88 -25.92
N THR A 6 -17.49 -18.89 -24.64
CA THR A 6 -17.86 -17.70 -23.88
C THR A 6 -16.56 -17.09 -23.35
N ASP A 7 -15.95 -16.19 -24.12
CA ASP A 7 -14.80 -15.43 -23.66
C ASP A 7 -15.25 -14.37 -22.64
N GLN A 8 -14.71 -14.50 -21.44
CA GLN A 8 -14.79 -13.53 -20.36
C GLN A 8 -14.12 -12.23 -20.83
N VAL A 9 -14.91 -11.17 -21.02
CA VAL A 9 -14.37 -9.81 -21.06
C VAL A 9 -13.83 -9.52 -19.66
N LEU A 10 -12.49 -9.55 -19.52
CA LEU A 10 -11.81 -8.95 -18.38
C LEU A 10 -12.24 -7.47 -18.37
N LEU A 11 -13.04 -7.06 -17.39
CA LEU A 11 -13.29 -5.65 -17.12
C LEU A 11 -11.95 -5.03 -16.69
N GLN A 12 -11.20 -4.47 -17.64
CA GLN A 12 -10.07 -3.60 -17.35
C GLN A 12 -10.61 -2.37 -16.63
N THR A 13 -10.23 -2.21 -15.37
CA THR A 13 -10.54 -1.05 -14.56
C THR A 13 -9.51 0.04 -14.83
N SER A 14 -9.95 1.21 -15.28
CA SER A 14 -9.08 2.32 -15.69
C SER A 14 -8.84 3.31 -14.54
N CYS A 15 -7.61 3.78 -14.43
CA CYS A 15 -7.20 4.84 -13.52
C CYS A 15 -7.07 6.13 -14.34
N MET A 16 -7.64 7.23 -13.85
CA MET A 16 -7.59 8.51 -14.55
C MET A 16 -6.72 9.50 -13.80
N THR A 17 -6.00 10.32 -14.54
CA THR A 17 -5.56 11.62 -14.04
C THR A 17 -6.58 12.67 -14.44
N THR A 18 -6.81 13.68 -13.60
CA THR A 18 -7.51 14.88 -14.08
C THR A 18 -6.69 15.45 -15.24
N PRO A 19 -7.29 15.81 -16.38
CA PRO A 19 -6.55 16.54 -17.40
C PRO A 19 -6.00 17.81 -16.72
N GLU A 20 -4.67 17.94 -16.71
CA GLU A 20 -4.01 19.17 -16.29
C GLU A 20 -4.78 20.33 -16.91
N VAL A 21 -5.34 21.20 -16.06
CA VAL A 21 -6.04 22.39 -16.52
C VAL A 21 -5.11 23.06 -17.53
N SER A 22 -5.61 23.32 -18.74
CA SER A 22 -4.84 23.76 -19.93
C SER A 22 -3.95 24.99 -19.74
N LEU A 23 -3.99 25.60 -18.56
CA LEU A 23 -3.06 26.62 -18.09
C LEU A 23 -1.65 26.06 -17.80
N ASP A 24 -1.51 24.79 -17.39
CA ASP A 24 -0.20 24.21 -17.06
C ASP A 24 0.47 23.44 -18.22
N ARG A 25 -0.32 23.07 -19.25
CA ARG A 25 0.24 22.66 -20.54
C ARG A 25 1.23 23.68 -21.11
N ARG A 26 1.09 24.97 -20.77
CA ARG A 26 2.01 26.03 -21.20
C ARG A 26 3.27 26.17 -20.36
N ASN A 27 3.27 25.73 -19.09
CA ASN A 27 4.45 25.80 -18.23
C ASN A 27 5.26 24.50 -18.22
N LEU A 28 4.61 23.33 -18.32
CA LEU A 28 5.29 22.03 -18.48
C LEU A 28 5.94 21.86 -19.86
N GLN A 29 5.41 22.50 -20.90
CA GLN A 29 6.09 22.56 -22.22
C GLN A 29 7.41 23.34 -22.21
N SER A 30 7.72 24.11 -21.16
CA SER A 30 8.96 24.91 -21.11
C SER A 30 10.20 24.14 -20.62
N ARG A 31 10.03 22.92 -20.09
CA ARG A 31 11.14 22.06 -19.65
C ARG A 31 10.94 20.65 -20.18
N GLN A 32 11.28 20.49 -21.46
CA GLN A 32 11.29 19.23 -22.17
C GLN A 32 12.46 18.34 -21.69
N GLU A 33 12.40 17.86 -20.44
CA GLU A 33 13.15 16.68 -20.04
C GLU A 33 12.43 15.46 -20.59
N SER A 34 13.12 14.62 -21.36
CA SER A 34 12.52 13.40 -21.85
C SER A 34 12.42 12.40 -20.70
N TYR A 35 11.27 11.75 -20.51
CA TYR A 35 11.14 10.66 -19.53
C TYR A 35 12.13 9.50 -19.80
N VAL A 36 12.70 9.45 -21.01
CA VAL A 36 13.75 8.53 -21.42
C VAL A 36 15.07 8.75 -20.68
N ASP A 37 15.37 10.00 -20.31
CA ASP A 37 16.69 10.36 -19.75
C ASP A 37 16.89 9.86 -18.32
N HIS A 38 15.80 9.60 -17.60
CA HIS A 38 15.82 9.22 -16.18
C HIS A 38 15.45 7.76 -15.94
N ILE A 39 15.22 6.94 -16.98
CA ILE A 39 14.74 5.56 -16.83
C ILE A 39 15.65 4.75 -15.90
N GLY A 40 15.06 4.23 -14.81
CA GLY A 40 15.73 3.41 -13.80
C GLY A 40 16.66 4.19 -12.87
N SER A 41 16.78 5.51 -13.03
CA SER A 41 17.60 6.35 -12.16
C SER A 41 16.89 6.62 -10.83
N ALA A 42 17.60 6.37 -9.73
CA ALA A 42 17.16 6.79 -8.39
C ALA A 42 17.65 8.20 -8.01
N ALA A 43 18.30 8.93 -8.94
CA ALA A 43 18.83 10.26 -8.68
C ALA A 43 17.68 11.23 -8.35
N GLY A 44 17.78 11.90 -7.20
CA GLY A 44 16.76 12.81 -6.67
C GLY A 44 15.85 12.19 -5.60
N CYS A 45 15.78 10.87 -5.50
CA CYS A 45 15.13 10.21 -4.37
C CYS A 45 15.97 10.34 -3.07
N PRO A 46 15.32 10.32 -1.88
CA PRO A 46 16.00 10.37 -0.60
C PRO A 46 17.08 9.29 -0.42
N GLN A 47 18.25 9.69 0.08
CA GLN A 47 19.37 8.77 0.35
C GLN A 47 19.18 7.99 1.67
N SER A 48 18.42 8.54 2.60
CA SER A 48 17.98 7.87 3.82
C SER A 48 16.46 7.76 3.83
N ARG A 49 15.95 6.73 4.51
CA ARG A 49 14.52 6.44 4.58
C ARG A 49 13.76 7.64 5.13
N GLN A 50 12.69 8.00 4.42
CA GLN A 50 11.74 9.04 4.83
C GLN A 50 10.36 8.41 5.07
N ILE A 51 9.52 9.10 5.82
CA ILE A 51 8.11 8.74 6.04
C ILE A 51 7.23 9.85 5.48
N ALA A 52 6.33 9.48 4.57
CA ALA A 52 5.19 10.28 4.15
C ALA A 52 3.99 9.90 5.00
N TYR A 53 3.62 10.75 5.96
CA TYR A 53 2.41 10.52 6.74
C TYR A 53 1.18 10.92 5.93
N ILE A 54 0.18 10.04 5.88
CA ILE A 54 -1.02 10.21 5.06
C ILE A 54 -2.27 10.18 5.92
N GLY A 55 -3.32 10.79 5.39
CA GLY A 55 -4.67 10.62 5.91
C GLY A 55 -5.53 9.77 4.97
N VAL A 56 -6.45 9.00 5.53
CA VAL A 56 -7.45 8.26 4.76
C VAL A 56 -8.84 8.62 5.29
N ALA A 57 -9.78 8.87 4.40
CA ALA A 57 -11.19 9.05 4.72
C ALA A 57 -12.03 8.03 3.95
N THR A 58 -13.15 7.57 4.52
CA THR A 58 -14.13 6.74 3.81
C THR A 58 -15.43 7.50 3.65
N ASP A 59 -16.06 7.41 2.48
CA ASP A 59 -17.46 7.79 2.36
C ASP A 59 -18.40 6.67 2.85
N CYS A 60 -19.67 7.00 2.96
CA CYS A 60 -20.71 6.10 3.40
C CYS A 60 -20.83 4.84 2.53
N SER A 61 -20.65 4.97 1.21
CA SER A 61 -20.73 3.83 0.30
C SER A 61 -19.63 2.83 0.57
N TYR A 62 -18.42 3.31 0.86
CA TYR A 62 -17.30 2.47 1.19
C TYR A 62 -17.54 1.71 2.49
N SER A 63 -17.93 2.42 3.55
CA SER A 63 -18.20 1.79 4.85
C SER A 63 -19.35 0.78 4.76
N ALA A 64 -20.39 1.06 3.97
CA ALA A 64 -21.52 0.15 3.74
C ALA A 64 -21.14 -1.17 3.06
N ALA A 65 -20.01 -1.21 2.35
CA ALA A 65 -19.53 -2.40 1.66
C ALA A 65 -18.90 -3.45 2.60
N PHE A 66 -18.74 -3.14 3.89
CA PHE A 66 -18.13 -4.01 4.89
C PHE A 66 -19.12 -4.43 5.96
N GLY A 67 -18.88 -5.58 6.60
CA GLY A 67 -19.73 -6.10 7.67
C GLY A 67 -19.58 -5.34 8.99
N SER A 68 -18.47 -4.62 9.20
CA SER A 68 -18.21 -3.86 10.41
C SER A 68 -17.19 -2.73 10.17
N LEU A 69 -17.20 -1.71 11.03
CA LEU A 69 -16.17 -0.66 11.03
C LEU A 69 -14.75 -1.21 11.24
N ASN A 70 -14.63 -2.32 11.99
CA ASN A 70 -13.35 -3.00 12.19
C ASN A 70 -12.81 -3.61 10.89
N ASP A 71 -13.68 -4.11 10.02
CA ASP A 71 -13.27 -4.64 8.71
C ASP A 71 -12.84 -3.52 7.76
N VAL A 72 -13.52 -2.36 7.83
CA VAL A 72 -13.10 -1.14 7.11
C VAL A 72 -11.69 -0.73 7.54
N HIS A 73 -11.49 -0.61 8.86
CA HIS A 73 -10.20 -0.24 9.45
C HIS A 73 -9.08 -1.20 9.03
N ARG A 74 -9.29 -2.51 9.23
CA ARG A 74 -8.31 -3.55 8.86
C ARG A 74 -8.00 -3.52 7.38
N ASN A 75 -8.99 -3.33 6.52
CA ASN A 75 -8.76 -3.22 5.09
C ASN A 75 -7.85 -2.03 4.77
N ILE A 76 -8.15 -0.84 5.30
CA ILE A 76 -7.35 0.38 5.03
C ILE A 76 -5.91 0.22 5.51
N VAL A 77 -5.70 -0.28 6.73
CA VAL A 77 -4.35 -0.53 7.25
C VAL A 77 -3.57 -1.48 6.35
N ASN A 78 -4.20 -2.57 5.90
CA ASN A 78 -3.57 -3.52 4.98
C ASN A 78 -3.22 -2.89 3.62
N LEU A 79 -4.10 -2.05 3.06
CA LEU A 79 -3.84 -1.33 1.81
C LEU A 79 -2.61 -0.43 1.95
N VAL A 80 -2.56 0.40 3.01
CA VAL A 80 -1.46 1.35 3.25
C VAL A 80 -0.15 0.60 3.49
N ASN A 81 -0.15 -0.43 4.32
CA ASN A 81 1.06 -1.23 4.62
C ASN A 81 1.60 -1.92 3.36
N THR A 82 0.71 -2.47 2.53
CA THR A 82 1.11 -3.11 1.27
C THR A 82 1.73 -2.10 0.29
N ALA A 83 1.08 -0.94 0.13
CA ALA A 83 1.60 0.13 -0.71
C ALA A 83 2.94 0.67 -0.19
N SER A 84 3.07 0.84 1.14
CA SER A 84 4.28 1.33 1.80
C SER A 84 5.51 0.49 1.45
N VAL A 85 5.38 -0.83 1.36
CA VAL A 85 6.48 -1.74 0.94
C VAL A 85 6.93 -1.43 -0.49
N VAL A 86 6.02 -1.14 -1.41
CA VAL A 86 6.38 -0.82 -2.81
C VAL A 86 7.08 0.54 -2.88
N PHE A 87 6.56 1.55 -2.17
CA PHE A 87 7.14 2.87 -2.07
C PHE A 87 8.54 2.85 -1.44
N GLU A 88 8.71 2.09 -0.36
CA GLU A 88 9.99 2.00 0.35
C GLU A 88 11.06 1.39 -0.56
N ASN A 89 10.74 0.28 -1.22
CA ASN A 89 11.66 -0.41 -2.13
C ASN A 89 12.01 0.41 -3.38
N SER A 90 11.15 1.34 -3.79
CA SER A 90 11.29 2.07 -5.05
C SER A 90 11.87 3.48 -4.86
N PHE A 91 11.54 4.13 -3.75
CA PHE A 91 11.82 5.55 -3.53
C PHE A 91 12.51 5.86 -2.20
N ASN A 92 12.75 4.86 -1.34
CA ASN A 92 13.23 5.08 0.04
C ASN A 92 12.27 5.93 0.88
N ILE A 93 10.97 5.84 0.59
CA ILE A 93 9.89 6.55 1.29
C ILE A 93 8.88 5.52 1.76
N SER A 94 8.54 5.50 3.04
CA SER A 94 7.44 4.70 3.56
C SER A 94 6.17 5.54 3.68
N LEU A 95 5.03 4.92 3.45
CA LEU A 95 3.73 5.52 3.75
C LEU A 95 3.33 5.15 5.18
N GLY A 96 2.98 6.16 5.98
CA GLY A 96 2.51 5.98 7.35
C GLY A 96 1.09 6.51 7.52
N LEU A 97 0.15 5.68 7.98
CA LEU A 97 -1.22 6.11 8.24
C LEU A 97 -1.29 6.93 9.53
N ARG A 98 -1.44 8.26 9.40
CA ARG A 98 -1.54 9.16 10.57
C ARG A 98 -2.98 9.45 10.96
N ASN A 99 -3.83 9.73 9.98
CA ASN A 99 -5.23 10.09 10.24
C ASN A 99 -6.17 9.15 9.50
N LEU A 100 -7.22 8.71 10.18
CA LEU A 100 -8.24 7.85 9.61
C LEU A 100 -9.63 8.35 10.02
N THR A 101 -10.43 8.73 9.02
CA THR A 101 -11.81 9.19 9.19
C THR A 101 -12.76 8.18 8.53
N ILE A 102 -13.46 7.39 9.33
CA ILE A 102 -14.42 6.40 8.81
C ILE A 102 -15.84 6.97 8.94
N SER A 103 -16.52 7.19 7.81
CA SER A 103 -17.93 7.61 7.82
C SER A 103 -18.86 6.44 8.17
N ASP A 104 -20.05 6.75 8.68
CA ASP A 104 -21.13 5.77 8.84
C ASP A 104 -21.55 5.19 7.47
N GLY A 105 -21.92 3.90 7.43
CA GLY A 105 -22.36 3.23 6.20
C GLY A 105 -23.70 3.75 5.66
N GLN A 106 -24.51 4.41 6.48
CA GLN A 106 -25.72 5.11 6.04
C GLN A 106 -25.34 6.50 5.53
N CYS A 107 -25.54 6.71 4.23
CA CYS A 107 -25.30 8.02 3.64
C CYS A 107 -26.20 9.10 4.24
N PRO A 108 -25.67 10.30 4.53
CA PRO A 108 -26.45 11.37 5.13
C PRO A 108 -27.51 11.89 4.15
N ASN A 109 -28.74 12.12 4.64
CA ASN A 109 -29.83 12.72 3.86
C ASN A 109 -29.55 14.17 3.44
N ARG A 110 -28.65 14.85 4.17
CA ARG A 110 -28.12 16.17 3.85
C ARG A 110 -26.64 16.17 4.15
N THR A 111 -25.83 16.53 3.18
CA THR A 111 -24.39 16.69 3.39
C THR A 111 -24.13 18.05 4.03
N PHE A 112 -23.32 18.07 5.08
CA PHE A 112 -22.79 19.33 5.60
C PHE A 112 -21.73 19.85 4.63
N GLU A 113 -21.64 21.17 4.49
CA GLU A 113 -20.66 21.81 3.61
C GLU A 113 -19.26 21.19 3.78
N ARG A 114 -18.77 21.09 5.03
CA ARG A 114 -17.45 20.55 5.35
C ARG A 114 -17.24 19.06 4.99
N THR A 115 -18.29 18.26 4.81
CA THR A 115 -18.16 16.84 4.47
C THR A 115 -18.96 16.47 3.24
N ALA A 116 -19.07 17.40 2.28
CA ALA A 116 -19.81 17.19 1.03
C ALA A 116 -19.31 15.98 0.22
N TRP A 117 -18.07 15.54 0.45
CA TRP A 117 -17.49 14.31 -0.12
C TRP A 117 -18.12 13.02 0.42
N ASN A 118 -18.71 13.02 1.62
CA ASN A 118 -19.43 11.87 2.18
C ASN A 118 -20.86 11.80 1.62
N SER A 119 -20.99 11.33 0.38
CA SER A 119 -22.22 11.36 -0.40
C SER A 119 -22.50 10.03 -1.10
N PRO A 120 -23.78 9.67 -1.34
CA PRO A 120 -24.14 8.44 -2.07
C PRO A 120 -23.61 8.45 -3.51
N CYS A 121 -23.59 7.27 -4.15
CA CYS A 121 -23.05 7.12 -5.51
C CYS A 121 -23.81 7.91 -6.57
N SER A 122 -25.08 8.23 -6.33
CA SER A 122 -25.89 9.06 -7.22
C SER A 122 -25.49 10.55 -7.25
N SER A 123 -24.64 11.02 -6.32
CA SER A 123 -24.29 12.44 -6.22
C SER A 123 -23.29 12.93 -7.27
N GLY A 124 -22.47 12.04 -7.83
CA GLY A 124 -21.44 12.40 -8.80
C GLY A 124 -20.42 11.30 -9.04
N ASP A 125 -19.64 11.49 -10.11
CA ASP A 125 -18.56 10.61 -10.54
C ASP A 125 -17.26 10.83 -9.72
N MET A 126 -16.18 10.16 -10.13
CA MET A 126 -14.90 10.19 -9.43
C MET A 126 -14.28 11.60 -9.41
N ASN A 127 -14.39 12.36 -10.51
CA ASN A 127 -13.92 13.74 -10.58
C ASN A 127 -14.73 14.66 -9.66
N TRP A 128 -16.04 14.48 -9.60
CA TRP A 128 -16.88 15.21 -8.65
C TRP A 128 -16.45 14.92 -7.21
N ARG A 129 -16.18 13.65 -6.87
CA ARG A 129 -15.69 13.25 -5.55
C ARG A 129 -14.33 13.88 -5.24
N LEU A 130 -13.39 13.84 -6.18
CA LEU A 130 -12.08 14.47 -6.02
C LEU A 130 -12.23 15.96 -5.75
N ASN A 131 -13.07 16.67 -6.50
CA ASN A 131 -13.29 18.10 -6.30
C ASN A 131 -13.87 18.42 -4.92
N ARG A 132 -14.85 17.63 -4.44
CA ARG A 132 -15.44 17.80 -3.10
C ARG A 132 -14.45 17.44 -1.99
N PHE A 133 -13.67 16.39 -2.18
CA PHE A 133 -12.67 15.95 -1.22
C PHE A 133 -11.49 16.92 -1.16
N SER A 134 -11.08 17.47 -2.30
CA SER A 134 -10.05 18.51 -2.40
C SER A 134 -10.46 19.76 -1.62
N ALA A 135 -11.71 20.25 -1.80
CA ALA A 135 -12.22 21.39 -1.04
C ALA A 135 -12.17 21.17 0.48
N TRP A 136 -12.45 19.93 0.93
CA TRP A 136 -12.28 19.55 2.34
C TRP A 136 -10.81 19.47 2.75
N ARG A 137 -9.94 18.83 1.95
CA ARG A 137 -8.50 18.74 2.20
C ARG A 137 -7.90 20.11 2.43
N GLY A 138 -8.21 21.09 1.59
CA GLY A 138 -7.69 22.43 1.77
C GLY A 138 -8.33 23.24 2.88
N SER A 139 -9.38 22.75 3.52
CA SER A 139 -9.89 23.35 4.76
C SER A 139 -9.18 22.84 6.03
N ILE A 140 -8.39 21.76 5.91
CA ILE A 140 -7.69 21.14 7.05
C ILE A 140 -6.24 21.60 7.09
N GLN A 141 -5.84 22.07 8.27
CA GLN A 141 -4.45 22.37 8.59
C GLN A 141 -3.83 21.18 9.32
N ASP A 142 -3.03 20.40 8.58
CA ASP A 142 -2.24 19.30 9.09
C ASP A 142 -0.88 19.25 8.37
N THR A 143 -0.06 18.27 8.72
CA THR A 143 1.22 18.00 8.04
C THR A 143 1.18 16.69 7.27
N ASN A 144 0.00 16.23 6.85
CA ASN A 144 -0.11 15.02 6.03
C ASN A 144 0.34 15.32 4.60
N ALA A 145 1.13 14.40 4.05
CA ALA A 145 1.65 14.46 2.70
C ALA A 145 0.53 14.48 1.67
N TYR A 146 -0.53 13.69 1.89
CA TYR A 146 -1.78 13.77 1.14
C TYR A 146 -2.89 13.07 1.92
N TRP A 147 -4.11 13.19 1.41
CA TRP A 147 -5.28 12.45 1.86
C TRP A 147 -5.88 11.61 0.73
N THR A 148 -6.38 10.43 1.09
CA THR A 148 -7.12 9.55 0.16
C THR A 148 -8.56 9.40 0.60
N LEU A 149 -9.51 9.61 -0.31
CA LEU A 149 -10.90 9.23 -0.12
C LEU A 149 -11.14 7.82 -0.67
N MET A 150 -11.63 6.92 0.16
CA MET A 150 -12.08 5.59 -0.23
C MET A 150 -13.59 5.61 -0.52
N THR A 151 -14.00 5.07 -1.67
CA THR A 151 -15.40 5.01 -2.12
C THR A 151 -15.75 3.64 -2.70
N ASP A 152 -17.00 3.19 -2.61
CA ASP A 152 -17.52 2.05 -3.40
C ASP A 152 -18.32 2.52 -4.62
N CYS A 153 -18.24 3.81 -4.94
CA CYS A 153 -18.93 4.39 -6.08
C CYS A 153 -18.10 4.26 -7.35
N HIS A 154 -18.59 3.43 -8.25
CA HIS A 154 -18.05 3.23 -9.59
C HIS A 154 -18.98 3.90 -10.59
N ASN A 155 -18.43 4.49 -11.66
CA ASN A 155 -19.23 4.97 -12.77
C ASN A 155 -19.27 3.94 -13.91
N SER A 156 -20.09 4.20 -14.92
CA SER A 156 -20.25 3.36 -16.11
C SER A 156 -19.01 3.28 -17.01
N ARG A 157 -17.92 4.00 -16.68
CA ARG A 157 -16.67 4.09 -17.45
C ARG A 157 -15.54 3.23 -16.88
N ALA A 158 -15.83 2.36 -15.90
CA ALA A 158 -14.84 1.53 -15.22
C ALA A 158 -13.69 2.34 -14.58
N GLU A 159 -13.94 3.61 -14.24
CA GLU A 159 -12.98 4.46 -13.54
C GLU A 159 -12.90 4.06 -12.07
N VAL A 160 -11.70 3.71 -11.61
CA VAL A 160 -11.50 3.17 -10.26
C VAL A 160 -10.63 4.03 -9.37
N GLY A 161 -10.03 5.09 -9.90
CA GLY A 161 -9.26 6.05 -9.13
C GLY A 161 -9.03 7.34 -9.89
N VAL A 162 -8.80 8.41 -9.13
CA VAL A 162 -8.36 9.70 -9.66
C VAL A 162 -7.49 10.42 -8.65
N SER A 163 -6.45 11.09 -9.15
CA SER A 163 -5.48 11.80 -8.32
C SER A 163 -5.03 13.08 -9.00
N TRP A 164 -4.70 14.08 -8.19
CA TRP A 164 -3.87 15.19 -8.65
C TRP A 164 -2.43 14.71 -8.91
N VAL A 165 -1.66 15.42 -9.72
CA VAL A 165 -0.29 14.99 -10.04
C VAL A 165 0.71 15.95 -9.43
N GLY A 166 1.63 15.44 -8.62
CA GLY A 166 2.72 16.20 -8.02
C GLY A 166 2.35 17.03 -6.78
N ASP A 167 1.14 16.86 -6.25
CA ASP A 167 0.64 17.63 -5.10
C ASP A 167 1.01 17.04 -3.72
N LEU A 168 2.10 16.29 -3.64
CA LEU A 168 2.66 15.86 -2.37
C LEU A 168 2.96 17.07 -1.47
N CYS A 169 2.70 16.92 -0.17
CA CYS A 169 2.91 17.96 0.84
C CYS A 169 2.17 19.28 0.56
N ASN A 170 1.13 19.26 -0.29
CA ASN A 170 0.38 20.46 -0.63
C ASN A 170 -0.94 20.50 0.16
N PRO A 171 -1.05 21.33 1.23
CA PRO A 171 -2.28 21.42 2.01
C PRO A 171 -3.37 22.23 1.30
N GLY A 172 -3.09 22.90 0.18
CA GLY A 172 -4.03 23.81 -0.46
C GLY A 172 -4.15 25.17 0.21
N SER A 173 -5.04 26.01 -0.33
CA SER A 173 -5.10 27.45 -0.05
C SER A 173 -6.08 27.87 1.05
N GLY A 174 -6.65 26.94 1.84
CA GLY A 174 -7.65 27.31 2.86
C GLY A 174 -9.04 27.66 2.32
N ASN A 175 -9.19 27.79 0.99
CA ASN A 175 -10.36 28.44 0.39
C ASN A 175 -11.42 27.41 0.00
N PHE A 176 -12.49 27.36 0.79
CA PHE A 176 -13.53 26.33 0.72
C PHE A 176 -14.50 26.50 -0.48
N TYR A 177 -14.54 27.67 -1.10
CA TYR A 177 -15.60 28.06 -2.07
C TYR A 177 -15.30 27.82 -3.55
N SER A 178 -14.11 27.30 -3.89
CA SER A 178 -13.72 26.97 -5.27
C SER A 178 -13.32 25.50 -5.39
N SER A 179 -13.50 24.91 -6.58
CA SER A 179 -12.83 23.65 -6.93
C SER A 179 -11.33 23.83 -6.69
N GLN A 180 -10.80 23.17 -5.67
CA GLN A 180 -9.38 23.22 -5.37
C GLN A 180 -8.67 22.26 -6.32
N SER A 181 -7.98 22.83 -7.31
CA SER A 181 -6.90 22.15 -8.04
C SER A 181 -5.59 22.39 -7.32
N GLY A 182 -4.68 21.41 -7.33
CA GLY A 182 -3.37 21.58 -6.72
C GLY A 182 -3.39 21.38 -5.20
N VAL A 183 -3.91 20.25 -4.72
CA VAL A 183 -3.91 19.86 -3.30
C VAL A 183 -3.60 18.37 -3.15
N GLY A 184 -2.98 17.98 -2.05
CA GLY A 184 -2.64 16.58 -1.76
C GLY A 184 -3.88 15.75 -1.44
N ALA A 185 -4.66 15.42 -2.48
CA ALA A 185 -5.90 14.67 -2.41
C ALA A 185 -6.03 13.71 -3.60
N ASN A 186 -6.50 12.50 -3.32
CA ASN A 186 -6.91 11.53 -4.35
C ASN A 186 -8.14 10.74 -3.91
N VAL A 187 -8.74 10.00 -4.84
CA VAL A 187 -9.91 9.14 -4.59
C VAL A 187 -9.63 7.75 -5.15
N VAL A 188 -9.94 6.74 -4.34
CA VAL A 188 -9.75 5.33 -4.67
C VAL A 188 -11.07 4.58 -4.51
N GLY A 189 -11.54 4.02 -5.63
CA GLY A 189 -12.68 3.11 -5.69
C GLY A 189 -12.34 1.72 -5.17
N ARG A 190 -13.31 1.05 -4.53
CA ARG A 190 -13.17 -0.33 -4.07
C ARG A 190 -13.19 -1.30 -5.24
N THR A 191 -12.09 -2.01 -5.47
CA THR A 191 -12.00 -2.99 -6.56
C THR A 191 -11.43 -4.31 -6.07
N SER A 192 -11.36 -5.28 -6.96
CA SER A 192 -10.65 -6.54 -6.71
C SER A 192 -9.13 -6.31 -6.58
N ALA A 193 -8.57 -5.27 -7.20
CA ALA A 193 -7.15 -4.88 -7.21
C ALA A 193 -6.90 -3.58 -6.41
N GLN A 194 -7.61 -3.42 -5.29
CA GLN A 194 -7.72 -2.12 -4.62
C GLN A 194 -6.39 -1.57 -4.12
N TRP A 195 -5.47 -2.41 -3.64
CA TRP A 195 -4.17 -1.93 -3.17
C TRP A 195 -3.30 -1.45 -4.32
N GLN A 196 -3.42 -2.03 -5.52
CA GLN A 196 -2.76 -1.51 -6.72
C GLN A 196 -3.30 -0.14 -7.09
N VAL A 197 -4.62 0.03 -7.11
CA VAL A 197 -5.25 1.33 -7.37
C VAL A 197 -4.80 2.35 -6.33
N PHE A 198 -4.83 2.01 -5.05
CA PHE A 198 -4.31 2.90 -3.99
C PHE A 198 -2.86 3.30 -4.23
N THR A 199 -2.01 2.34 -4.60
CA THR A 199 -0.58 2.59 -4.87
C THR A 199 -0.39 3.47 -6.12
N HIS A 200 -1.21 3.27 -7.16
CA HIS A 200 -1.24 4.06 -8.38
C HIS A 200 -1.63 5.52 -8.11
N GLU A 201 -2.76 5.74 -7.44
CA GLU A 201 -3.23 7.09 -7.12
C GLU A 201 -2.30 7.81 -6.13
N ALA A 202 -1.68 7.07 -5.22
CA ALA A 202 -0.63 7.59 -4.36
C ALA A 202 0.58 8.05 -5.20
N ALA A 203 1.04 7.26 -6.17
CA ALA A 203 2.22 7.60 -6.97
C ALA A 203 2.03 8.86 -7.81
N HIS A 204 0.81 9.14 -8.27
CA HIS A 204 0.48 10.44 -8.88
C HIS A 204 0.77 11.62 -7.95
N MET A 205 0.52 11.52 -6.64
CA MET A 205 0.89 12.59 -5.68
C MET A 205 2.40 12.88 -5.72
N PHE A 206 3.22 11.84 -5.92
CA PHE A 206 4.68 11.95 -6.05
C PHE A 206 5.15 12.37 -7.45
N GLY A 207 4.21 12.72 -8.34
CA GLY A 207 4.50 13.22 -9.68
C GLY A 207 4.67 12.14 -10.74
N ALA A 208 4.34 10.88 -10.43
CA ALA A 208 4.33 9.81 -11.43
C ALA A 208 3.29 10.10 -12.52
N ILE A 209 3.61 9.75 -13.76
CA ILE A 209 2.66 9.67 -14.87
C ILE A 209 2.41 8.21 -15.26
N HIS A 210 1.45 7.99 -16.16
CA HIS A 210 1.16 6.64 -16.63
C HIS A 210 2.31 6.04 -17.43
N ASP A 211 2.54 4.75 -17.24
CA ASP A 211 3.33 3.94 -18.17
C ASP A 211 2.64 3.88 -19.54
N CYS A 212 3.42 3.86 -20.62
CA CYS A 212 2.85 3.76 -21.95
C CYS A 212 2.19 2.39 -22.18
N ASP A 213 1.03 2.42 -22.84
CA ASP A 213 0.35 1.25 -23.42
C ASP A 213 0.42 1.27 -24.95
N SER A 214 -0.11 0.23 -25.60
CA SER A 214 -0.13 0.10 -27.05
C SER A 214 -0.70 1.34 -27.74
N ASP A 215 -1.82 1.85 -27.22
CA ASP A 215 -2.57 2.95 -27.84
C ASP A 215 -1.80 4.26 -27.77
N THR A 216 -1.15 4.53 -26.65
CA THR A 216 -0.33 5.73 -26.43
C THR A 216 0.97 5.68 -27.25
N CYS A 217 1.53 4.49 -27.44
CA CYS A 217 2.71 4.26 -28.27
C CYS A 217 2.43 4.42 -29.77
N GLU A 218 1.27 3.97 -30.26
CA GLU A 218 0.86 4.18 -31.66
C GLU A 218 0.71 5.67 -32.01
N GLN A 219 0.36 6.50 -31.02
CA GLN A 219 0.21 7.95 -31.18
C GLN A 219 1.56 8.72 -31.17
N GLY A 220 2.70 8.03 -31.03
CA GLY A 220 4.04 8.64 -31.11
C GLY A 220 4.41 9.52 -29.92
N SER A 221 3.84 9.25 -28.74
CA SER A 221 3.74 10.21 -27.65
C SER A 221 4.67 9.92 -26.46
N ASN A 222 5.95 9.64 -26.74
CA ASN A 222 6.97 9.31 -25.72
C ASN A 222 7.19 10.39 -24.64
N ASN A 223 6.65 11.60 -24.83
CA ASN A 223 6.71 12.71 -23.87
C ASN A 223 5.39 12.92 -23.10
N THR A 224 4.40 12.03 -23.23
CA THR A 224 3.13 12.10 -22.49
C THR A 224 2.86 10.88 -21.60
N CYS A 225 3.69 9.84 -21.71
CA CYS A 225 3.69 8.64 -20.88
C CYS A 225 5.12 8.20 -20.57
N CYS A 226 5.28 7.32 -19.59
CA CYS A 226 6.54 6.70 -19.20
C CYS A 226 6.84 5.48 -20.11
N PRO A 227 7.78 5.56 -21.07
CA PRO A 227 8.14 4.41 -21.90
C PRO A 227 8.85 3.32 -21.10
N PHE A 228 8.67 2.05 -21.45
CA PHE A 228 9.30 0.94 -20.75
C PHE A 228 10.84 1.00 -20.75
N SER A 229 11.43 1.39 -21.88
CA SER A 229 12.87 1.63 -22.04
C SER A 229 13.14 2.61 -23.17
N ALA A 230 14.40 3.01 -23.36
CA ALA A 230 14.80 3.88 -24.47
C ALA A 230 14.46 3.32 -25.86
N SER A 231 14.31 1.99 -26.00
CA SER A 231 14.01 1.31 -27.27
C SER A 231 12.64 0.66 -27.31
N THR A 232 11.88 0.69 -26.23
CA THR A 232 10.59 -0.01 -26.12
C THR A 232 9.60 0.90 -25.42
N CYS A 233 8.54 1.28 -26.12
CA CYS A 233 7.54 2.18 -25.59
C CYS A 233 6.59 1.45 -24.62
N ASP A 234 5.89 0.41 -25.10
CA ASP A 234 4.83 -0.27 -24.34
C ASP A 234 5.37 -1.08 -23.14
N ALA A 235 4.81 -0.84 -21.95
CA ALA A 235 5.13 -1.54 -20.71
C ALA A 235 4.34 -2.86 -20.51
N ASN A 236 3.53 -3.25 -21.49
CA ASN A 236 2.75 -4.49 -21.58
C ASN A 236 1.84 -4.75 -20.37
N ALA A 237 1.28 -3.70 -19.78
CA ALA A 237 0.42 -3.76 -18.59
C ALA A 237 1.04 -4.57 -17.41
N GLN A 238 2.36 -4.47 -17.21
CA GLN A 238 3.07 -5.23 -16.16
C GLN A 238 3.31 -4.44 -14.86
N TYR A 239 3.11 -3.13 -14.88
CA TYR A 239 3.55 -2.20 -13.84
C TYR A 239 2.39 -1.38 -13.29
N ILE A 240 2.54 -0.93 -12.04
CA ILE A 240 1.47 -0.28 -11.28
C ILE A 240 0.95 1.00 -11.97
N MET A 241 1.81 1.76 -12.66
CA MET A 241 1.40 3.00 -13.33
C MET A 241 0.78 2.78 -14.72
N HIS A 242 0.46 1.54 -15.10
CA HIS A 242 -0.34 1.31 -16.30
C HIS A 242 -1.72 1.99 -16.16
N PRO A 243 -2.29 2.58 -17.23
CA PRO A 243 -3.60 3.26 -17.19
C PRO A 243 -4.78 2.37 -16.74
N SER A 244 -4.59 1.05 -16.75
CA SER A 244 -5.51 0.08 -16.16
C SER A 244 -4.84 -0.73 -15.06
N SER A 245 -5.56 -1.01 -13.98
CA SER A 245 -5.07 -1.77 -12.83
C SER A 245 -5.35 -3.28 -12.92
N SER A 246 -4.41 -4.09 -12.44
CA SER A 246 -4.53 -5.56 -12.34
C SER A 246 -3.87 -6.10 -11.08
N ARG A 247 -4.41 -7.21 -10.56
CA ARG A 247 -3.88 -7.90 -9.36
C ARG A 247 -2.44 -8.42 -9.51
N ALA A 248 -1.97 -8.60 -10.75
CA ALA A 248 -0.63 -9.09 -11.04
C ALA A 248 0.44 -8.00 -10.91
N MET A 249 0.05 -6.71 -10.92
CA MET A 249 0.97 -5.59 -10.83
C MET A 249 1.43 -5.43 -9.39
N SER A 250 2.75 -5.37 -9.18
CA SER A 250 3.32 -5.28 -7.84
C SER A 250 4.58 -4.42 -7.73
N ARG A 251 4.93 -3.69 -8.79
CA ARG A 251 6.12 -2.85 -8.87
C ARG A 251 5.92 -1.69 -9.82
N PHE A 252 6.68 -0.63 -9.61
CA PHE A 252 6.79 0.49 -10.55
C PHE A 252 7.72 0.15 -11.72
N SER A 253 7.49 0.76 -12.89
CA SER A 253 8.38 0.60 -14.04
C SER A 253 9.69 1.35 -13.79
N PRO A 254 10.78 1.01 -14.48
CA PRO A 254 12.01 1.80 -14.41
C PRO A 254 11.78 3.27 -14.76
N CYS A 255 10.90 3.56 -15.71
CA CYS A 255 10.59 4.94 -16.10
C CYS A 255 9.79 5.68 -15.03
N THR A 256 8.80 5.04 -14.39
CA THR A 256 8.12 5.62 -13.22
C THR A 256 9.12 5.97 -12.11
N ILE A 257 10.08 5.08 -11.83
CA ILE A 257 11.10 5.31 -10.79
C ILE A 257 11.90 6.57 -11.12
N GLY A 258 12.40 6.65 -12.34
CA GLY A 258 13.11 7.81 -12.86
C GLY A 258 12.32 9.10 -12.77
N ASN A 259 11.07 9.07 -13.22
CA ASN A 259 10.20 10.23 -13.26
C ASN A 259 9.87 10.77 -11.86
N VAL A 260 9.58 9.90 -10.90
CA VAL A 260 9.34 10.32 -9.52
C VAL A 260 10.63 10.87 -8.91
N CYS A 261 11.74 10.14 -8.98
CA CYS A 261 12.99 10.58 -8.37
C CYS A 261 13.50 11.91 -8.96
N SER A 262 13.42 12.09 -10.28
CA SER A 262 13.85 13.34 -10.91
C SER A 262 13.01 14.54 -10.45
N ARG A 263 11.69 14.36 -10.31
CA ARG A 263 10.77 15.41 -9.82
C ARG A 263 10.96 15.75 -8.35
N LEU A 264 11.27 14.75 -7.50
CA LEU A 264 11.63 15.00 -6.11
C LEU A 264 12.97 15.76 -6.01
N GLY A 265 13.94 15.39 -6.84
CA GLY A 265 15.27 16.00 -6.86
C GLY A 265 15.30 17.41 -7.45
N SER A 266 14.47 17.70 -8.45
CA SER A 266 14.35 19.03 -9.07
C SER A 266 13.57 20.03 -8.22
N GLY A 267 12.78 19.53 -7.27
CA GLY A 267 11.85 20.33 -6.47
C GLY A 267 10.52 20.63 -7.17
N ASP A 268 10.23 19.96 -8.30
CA ASP A 268 8.93 20.07 -8.99
C ASP A 268 7.79 19.45 -8.16
N VAL A 269 8.13 18.52 -7.26
CA VAL A 269 7.22 17.97 -6.25
C VAL A 269 7.67 18.42 -4.87
N ASN A 270 6.75 18.97 -4.09
CA ASN A 270 7.05 19.44 -2.75
C ASN A 270 7.23 18.26 -1.78
N THR A 271 8.35 18.26 -1.06
CA THR A 271 8.74 17.19 -0.13
C THR A 271 8.93 17.67 1.31
N HIS A 272 8.56 18.92 1.64
CA HIS A 272 8.89 19.52 2.94
C HIS A 272 8.26 18.80 4.14
N CYS A 273 7.21 18.00 3.92
CA CYS A 273 6.46 17.32 4.96
C CYS A 273 6.97 15.88 5.22
N LEU A 274 7.90 15.39 4.39
CA LEU A 274 8.55 14.12 4.60
C LEU A 274 9.44 14.21 5.84
N VAL A 275 9.37 13.18 6.69
CA VAL A 275 10.19 13.13 7.90
C VAL A 275 11.26 12.04 7.79
N PRO A 276 12.47 12.25 8.31
CA PRO A 276 13.47 11.20 8.38
C PRO A 276 13.02 10.05 9.28
N ASP A 277 13.19 8.81 8.81
CA ASP A 277 13.03 7.62 9.63
C ASP A 277 14.29 7.40 10.48
N SER A 278 14.42 8.18 11.56
CA SER A 278 15.56 8.12 12.47
C SER A 278 15.18 7.46 13.80
N PRO A 279 15.90 6.41 14.24
CA PRO A 279 15.73 5.88 15.59
C PRO A 279 16.16 6.95 16.60
N GLY A 280 15.18 7.60 17.24
CA GLY A 280 15.42 8.63 18.26
C GLY A 280 14.64 9.94 18.08
N ILE A 281 14.00 10.17 16.93
CA ILE A 281 13.02 11.25 16.79
C ILE A 281 11.65 10.66 17.12
N SER A 282 11.20 10.88 18.36
CA SER A 282 9.81 10.66 18.75
C SER A 282 8.97 11.74 18.06
N THR A 283 8.63 11.53 16.80
CA THR A 283 7.57 12.30 16.13
C THR A 283 6.28 12.01 16.89
N THR A 284 5.87 12.97 17.72
CA THR A 284 4.59 13.01 18.44
C THR A 284 3.42 13.16 17.45
N GLY A 285 3.23 12.14 16.62
CA GLY A 285 2.27 12.11 15.52
C GLY A 285 2.24 10.73 14.88
N VAL A 286 1.84 9.73 15.67
CA VAL A 286 1.54 8.34 15.27
C VAL A 286 2.75 7.59 14.66
N ASN A 287 3.85 7.52 15.42
CA ASN A 287 4.70 6.32 15.51
C ASN A 287 4.53 5.68 16.90
N GLY A 288 3.30 5.66 17.41
CA GLY A 288 2.88 4.68 18.39
C GLY A 288 2.03 3.68 17.62
N GLY A 289 2.31 2.39 17.80
CA GLY A 289 1.50 1.32 17.22
C GLY A 289 0.00 1.60 17.23
N GLN A 290 -0.69 1.15 16.18
CA GLN A 290 -2.14 1.20 16.15
C GLN A 290 -2.72 0.10 17.02
N CYS A 291 -2.87 0.45 18.29
CA CYS A 291 -3.43 -0.46 19.26
C CYS A 291 -4.78 -1.04 18.82
N GLY A 292 -4.87 -2.36 18.80
CA GLY A 292 -6.08 -3.11 18.46
C GLY A 292 -6.12 -3.64 17.03
N ASN A 293 -5.00 -3.54 16.29
CA ASN A 293 -4.87 -4.11 14.95
C ASN A 293 -4.36 -5.57 14.99
N GLY A 294 -3.91 -6.06 16.15
CA GLY A 294 -3.40 -7.41 16.36
C GLY A 294 -1.94 -7.61 15.95
N ILE A 295 -1.18 -6.52 15.78
CA ILE A 295 0.24 -6.51 15.43
C ILE A 295 0.95 -5.82 16.57
N LEU A 296 1.93 -6.50 17.19
CA LEU A 296 2.71 -5.88 18.27
C LEU A 296 3.71 -4.88 17.67
N GLU A 297 3.46 -3.58 17.89
CA GLU A 297 4.25 -2.48 17.34
C GLU A 297 5.11 -1.78 18.41
N PRO A 298 6.14 -1.00 18.02
CA PRO A 298 6.96 -0.26 18.99
C PRO A 298 6.13 0.68 19.88
N GLY A 299 6.24 0.50 21.20
CA GLY A 299 5.47 1.25 22.21
C GLY A 299 4.29 0.47 22.81
N GLU A 300 3.94 -0.67 22.25
CA GLU A 300 2.91 -1.58 22.77
C GLU A 300 3.54 -2.71 23.58
N ALA A 301 2.89 -3.09 24.70
CA ALA A 301 3.26 -4.28 25.45
C ALA A 301 2.49 -5.53 25.00
N CYS A 302 1.32 -5.32 24.38
CA CYS A 302 0.45 -6.37 23.83
C CYS A 302 -0.47 -5.78 22.75
N ASP A 303 -0.82 -6.54 21.72
CA ASP A 303 -1.95 -6.22 20.86
C ASP A 303 -2.67 -7.52 20.45
N CYS A 304 -3.92 -7.63 20.89
CA CYS A 304 -4.74 -8.82 20.67
C CYS A 304 -5.73 -8.71 19.51
N GLY A 305 -5.88 -7.51 18.93
CA GLY A 305 -6.93 -7.19 17.96
C GLY A 305 -8.30 -7.79 18.34
N HIS A 306 -9.11 -8.14 17.33
CA HIS A 306 -10.36 -8.88 17.49
C HIS A 306 -10.15 -10.40 17.37
N GLY A 307 -9.35 -10.99 18.27
CA GLY A 307 -9.20 -12.46 18.39
C GLY A 307 -7.88 -13.05 17.91
N ALA A 308 -6.82 -12.24 17.78
CA ALA A 308 -5.45 -12.74 17.51
C ALA A 308 -4.82 -13.39 18.76
N CYS A 309 -5.36 -13.11 19.94
CA CYS A 309 -4.95 -13.69 21.22
C CYS A 309 -5.85 -14.86 21.65
N ASP A 310 -5.25 -15.77 22.43
CA ASP A 310 -6.03 -16.69 23.27
C ASP A 310 -6.86 -15.91 24.33
N GLU A 311 -7.89 -16.55 24.87
CA GLU A 311 -8.84 -15.93 25.81
C GLU A 311 -8.15 -15.33 27.05
N VAL A 312 -7.02 -15.91 27.47
CA VAL A 312 -6.28 -15.46 28.66
C VAL A 312 -5.52 -14.17 28.35
N LYS A 313 -4.84 -14.09 27.21
CA LYS A 313 -4.16 -12.86 26.77
C LYS A 313 -5.13 -11.75 26.39
N ALA A 314 -6.27 -12.09 25.77
CA ALA A 314 -7.31 -11.11 25.42
C ALA A 314 -7.89 -10.42 26.66
N ARG A 315 -7.99 -11.13 27.80
CA ARG A 315 -8.42 -10.55 29.08
C ARG A 315 -7.35 -9.66 29.72
N CYS A 316 -6.07 -9.96 29.48
CA CYS A 316 -4.94 -9.27 30.08
C CYS A 316 -4.39 -8.10 29.26
N CYS A 317 -4.73 -8.00 27.98
CA CYS A 317 -4.34 -6.88 27.14
C CYS A 317 -5.41 -5.77 27.17
N ASP A 318 -5.01 -4.55 27.48
CA ASP A 318 -5.90 -3.41 27.37
C ASP A 318 -6.06 -2.98 25.90
N MET A 319 -7.26 -3.13 25.35
CA MET A 319 -7.54 -2.92 23.92
C MET A 319 -7.50 -1.45 23.48
N MET A 320 -7.43 -0.51 24.41
CA MET A 320 -7.38 0.93 24.10
C MET A 320 -5.96 1.49 24.20
N THR A 321 -5.11 0.87 25.02
CA THR A 321 -3.76 1.35 25.32
C THR A 321 -2.66 0.39 24.89
N CYS A 322 -3.00 -0.86 24.58
CA CYS A 322 -2.08 -1.93 24.18
C CYS A 322 -0.98 -2.18 25.22
N GLN A 323 -1.38 -2.03 26.49
CA GLN A 323 -0.58 -2.32 27.66
C GLN A 323 -1.17 -3.51 28.42
N TRP A 324 -0.33 -4.23 29.16
CA TRP A 324 -0.81 -5.28 30.06
C TRP A 324 -1.62 -4.64 31.21
N ARG A 325 -2.81 -5.18 31.46
CA ARG A 325 -3.61 -4.82 32.64
C ARG A 325 -2.88 -5.26 33.90
N GLY A 326 -2.94 -4.43 34.94
CA GLY A 326 -2.43 -4.79 36.27
C GLY A 326 -3.29 -5.86 36.96
N GLY A 327 -2.65 -6.68 37.80
CA GLY A 327 -3.30 -7.71 38.61
C GLY A 327 -2.64 -9.09 38.48
N ASN A 328 -2.79 -9.89 39.53
CA ASN A 328 -2.07 -11.14 39.78
C ASN A 328 -2.20 -12.15 38.61
N GLU A 329 -3.32 -12.12 37.87
CA GLU A 329 -3.58 -13.02 36.73
C GLU A 329 -2.79 -12.65 35.46
N CYS A 330 -2.39 -11.38 35.32
CA CYS A 330 -1.78 -10.82 34.11
C CYS A 330 -0.28 -10.55 34.24
N GLU A 331 0.27 -10.62 35.46
CA GLU A 331 1.70 -10.43 35.78
C GLU A 331 2.60 -11.38 34.98
N ARG A 332 2.19 -12.62 34.76
CA ARG A 332 2.96 -13.60 33.95
C ARG A 332 3.24 -13.17 32.50
N PHE A 333 2.57 -12.14 32.00
CA PHE A 333 2.75 -11.62 30.65
C PHE A 333 3.51 -10.29 30.60
N ASN A 334 3.69 -9.63 31.75
CA ASN A 334 4.49 -8.41 31.84
C ASN A 334 5.99 -8.78 31.85
N PRO A 335 6.78 -8.34 30.85
CA PRO A 335 8.21 -8.65 30.79
C PRO A 335 9.04 -7.98 31.90
N GLU A 336 8.49 -7.02 32.64
CA GLU A 336 9.17 -6.42 33.80
C GLU A 336 9.11 -7.27 35.08
N SER A 337 8.17 -8.23 35.15
CA SER A 337 8.15 -9.26 36.19
C SER A 337 8.92 -10.49 35.69
N GLY A 338 10.19 -10.55 36.05
CA GLY A 338 11.18 -11.44 35.44
C GLY A 338 10.84 -12.94 35.45
N ASP A 339 11.15 -13.59 34.33
CA ASP A 339 12.15 -14.65 34.33
C ASP A 339 12.87 -14.68 32.95
N ASN A 340 14.18 -14.46 32.98
CA ASN A 340 15.02 -14.33 31.79
C ASN A 340 15.28 -15.71 31.17
N ASN A 341 14.38 -16.23 30.33
CA ASN A 341 14.73 -17.35 29.44
C ASN A 341 13.88 -17.51 28.15
N GLY A 342 13.54 -16.41 27.48
CA GLY A 342 12.95 -16.46 26.14
C GLY A 342 14.01 -16.49 25.05
N SER A 343 14.16 -17.64 24.37
CA SER A 343 15.05 -17.81 23.20
C SER A 343 14.77 -16.74 22.15
N TRP A 344 15.83 -16.23 21.51
CA TRP A 344 15.79 -15.23 20.43
C TRP A 344 14.73 -15.55 19.34
N ALA A 345 14.47 -16.84 19.10
CA ALA A 345 13.47 -17.34 18.16
C ALA A 345 12.02 -16.96 18.52
N GLN A 346 11.66 -16.82 19.80
CA GLN A 346 10.33 -16.38 20.22
C GLN A 346 10.13 -14.87 20.07
N ARG A 347 11.20 -14.09 20.23
CA ARG A 347 11.18 -12.63 20.00
C ARG A 347 11.12 -12.25 18.51
N HIS A 348 11.48 -13.16 17.62
CA HIS A 348 11.48 -12.94 16.17
C HIS A 348 10.56 -13.91 15.43
N LEU A 349 9.53 -14.44 16.11
CA LEU A 349 8.66 -15.48 15.56
C LEU A 349 7.94 -15.04 14.26
N GLY A 350 7.56 -13.76 14.15
CA GLY A 350 7.00 -13.19 12.92
C GLY A 350 7.99 -13.16 11.74
N LEU A 351 9.26 -12.84 12.02
CA LEU A 351 10.36 -12.89 11.03
C LEU A 351 10.68 -14.32 10.61
N VAL A 352 10.63 -15.28 11.54
CA VAL A 352 10.85 -16.70 11.28
C VAL A 352 9.69 -17.31 10.48
N ILE A 353 8.44 -16.96 10.79
CA ILE A 353 7.26 -17.39 10.03
C ILE A 353 7.29 -16.78 8.62
N GLY A 354 7.65 -15.49 8.49
CA GLY A 354 7.81 -14.81 7.20
C GLY A 354 8.91 -15.40 6.31
N LEU A 355 10.08 -15.72 6.88
CA LEU A 355 11.18 -16.38 6.16
C LEU A 355 10.85 -17.83 5.76
N SER A 356 10.02 -18.51 6.56
CA SER A 356 9.57 -19.88 6.29
C SER A 356 8.46 -19.96 5.24
N ALA A 357 7.63 -18.91 5.13
CA ALA A 357 6.60 -18.79 4.09
C ALA A 357 7.16 -18.29 2.74
N GLY A 358 8.36 -17.69 2.73
CA GLY A 358 9.10 -17.32 1.52
C GLY A 358 10.05 -18.41 1.00
N LEU A 359 10.85 -18.07 -0.02
CA LEU A 359 11.75 -18.97 -0.77
C LEU A 359 12.69 -19.86 0.09
N GLY A 360 12.93 -19.52 1.36
CA GLY A 360 13.77 -20.30 2.29
C GLY A 360 13.11 -21.57 2.82
N GLY A 361 11.79 -21.58 3.06
CA GLY A 361 11.07 -22.75 3.59
C GLY A 361 11.08 -23.94 2.63
N GLY A 362 10.97 -23.66 1.33
CA GLY A 362 11.06 -24.68 0.27
C GLY A 362 12.44 -25.36 0.21
N LEU A 363 13.52 -24.60 0.38
CA LEU A 363 14.89 -25.12 0.41
C LEU A 363 15.16 -26.01 1.64
N ILE A 364 14.61 -25.65 2.80
CA ILE A 364 14.75 -26.46 4.03
C ILE A 364 13.94 -27.76 3.92
N LEU A 365 12.74 -27.73 3.36
CA LEU A 365 11.95 -28.94 3.10
C LEU A 365 12.63 -29.88 2.10
N LEU A 366 13.22 -29.33 1.03
CA LEU A 366 13.95 -30.13 0.03
C LEU A 366 15.22 -30.77 0.60
N THR A 367 15.95 -30.06 1.47
CA THR A 367 17.15 -30.61 2.14
C THR A 367 16.79 -31.70 3.16
N LEU A 368 15.72 -31.52 3.94
CA LEU A 368 15.25 -32.55 4.87
C LEU A 368 14.74 -33.79 4.14
N LEU A 369 14.02 -33.64 3.02
CA LEU A 369 13.55 -34.75 2.19
C LEU A 369 14.73 -35.52 1.58
N SER A 370 15.76 -34.83 1.09
CA SER A 370 16.94 -35.48 0.51
C SER A 370 17.79 -36.21 1.56
N VAL A 371 17.92 -35.67 2.79
CA VAL A 371 18.54 -36.38 3.93
C VAL A 371 17.71 -37.61 4.36
N GLY A 372 16.38 -37.50 4.36
CA GLY A 372 15.46 -38.60 4.60
C GLY A 372 15.62 -39.74 3.59
N ILE A 373 15.68 -39.41 2.30
CA ILE A 373 15.89 -40.39 1.22
C ILE A 373 17.28 -41.04 1.32
N TYR A 374 18.32 -40.26 1.61
CA TYR A 374 19.69 -40.77 1.78
C TYR A 374 19.80 -41.74 2.95
N SER A 375 19.25 -41.38 4.11
CA SER A 375 19.25 -42.23 5.30
C SER A 375 18.43 -43.50 5.12
N TRP A 376 17.31 -43.44 4.38
CA TRP A 376 16.51 -44.62 4.05
C TRP A 376 17.23 -45.57 3.07
N ARG A 377 17.90 -45.03 2.05
CA ARG A 377 18.77 -45.82 1.16
C ARG A 377 19.90 -46.50 1.95
N ARG A 378 20.55 -45.78 2.87
CA ARG A 378 21.62 -46.33 3.71
C ARG A 378 21.13 -47.45 4.63
N ARG A 379 19.92 -47.33 5.19
CA ARG A 379 19.28 -48.39 5.99
C ARG A 379 18.94 -49.63 5.14
N ARG A 380 18.42 -49.45 3.91
CA ARG A 380 18.18 -50.57 2.98
C ARG A 380 19.47 -51.32 2.63
N VAL A 381 20.56 -50.60 2.38
CA VAL A 381 21.87 -51.21 2.08
C VAL A 381 22.41 -51.97 3.30
N ARG A 382 22.32 -51.40 4.51
CA ARG A 382 22.70 -52.11 5.75
C ARG A 382 21.87 -53.37 5.99
N LYS A 383 20.56 -53.35 5.73
CA LYS A 383 19.70 -54.53 5.84
C LYS A 383 20.07 -55.63 4.83
N ARG A 384 20.49 -55.26 3.62
CA ARG A 384 21.01 -56.22 2.62
C ARG A 384 22.37 -56.80 3.01
N LEU A 385 23.24 -56.02 3.64
CA LEU A 385 24.54 -56.50 4.14
C LEU A 385 24.38 -57.41 5.37
N SER A 386 23.45 -57.13 6.27
CA SER A 386 23.15 -58.01 7.40
C SER A 386 22.50 -59.34 6.96
N SER A 387 21.67 -59.34 5.90
CA SER A 387 21.12 -60.59 5.36
C SER A 387 22.17 -61.47 4.67
N LEU A 388 23.24 -60.88 4.13
CA LEU A 388 24.37 -61.61 3.56
C LEU A 388 25.29 -62.17 4.65
N SER A 389 25.46 -61.47 5.78
CA SER A 389 26.23 -61.95 6.93
C SER A 389 25.57 -63.09 7.70
N SER A 390 24.23 -63.17 7.74
CA SER A 390 23.51 -64.30 8.36
C SER A 390 23.38 -65.53 7.46
N ALA A 391 23.75 -65.44 6.18
CA ALA A 391 23.76 -66.57 5.26
C ALA A 391 25.13 -67.28 5.18
N GLY A 392 26.13 -66.82 5.93
CA GLY A 392 27.51 -67.35 5.93
C GLY A 392 27.91 -68.14 7.17
N SER A 393 26.97 -68.48 8.06
CA SER A 393 27.22 -69.35 9.22
C SER A 393 26.36 -70.61 9.12
N TYR A 394 26.73 -71.52 8.23
CA TYR A 394 26.58 -72.97 8.34
C TYR A 394 27.67 -73.64 7.51
#